data_AF-A0A847CI86-F1
#
_entry.id   AF-A0A847CI86-F1
#
_cell.length_a   1.000
_cell.length_b   1.000
_cell.length_c   1.000
_cell.angle_alpha   90.00
_cell.angle_beta   90.00
_cell.angle_gamma   90.00
#
_symmetry.space_group_name_H-M   'P 1'
#
loop_
_entity.id
_entity.type
_entity.pdbx_description
1 polymer ?
#
loop_
_entity_poly.entity_id
_entity_poly.type
_entity_poly.pdbx_seq_one_letter_code
_entity_poly.pdbx_strand_id
1 'polypeptide(L)'
;MGSFRSLNPVTGELTEFHYSTESSFDNVKIVISNGTSKNNTPIEIAHTPNAIYAIKRKDGKLKSINFFNKDKEKVIKIDLDHNHEGLQPHVHEFHGEKYHPVKSRPM
;
A
#
# COMPACT_ATOMS: atom_id res chain seq x y z
N MET A 1 -15.03 -6.38 0.69
CA MET A 1 -13.79 -6.51 1.47
C MET A 1 -12.80 -7.30 0.63
N GLY A 2 -11.53 -6.91 0.62
CA GLY A 2 -10.47 -7.64 -0.08
C GLY A 2 -9.41 -8.10 0.91
N SER A 3 -8.75 -9.21 0.61
CA SER A 3 -7.60 -9.69 1.36
C SER A 3 -6.52 -10.17 0.42
N PHE A 4 -5.28 -10.15 0.90
CA PHE A 4 -4.15 -10.74 0.18
C PHE A 4 -3.10 -11.19 1.19
N ARG A 5 -2.18 -12.04 0.73
CA ARG A 5 -1.17 -12.68 1.57
C ARG A 5 0.20 -12.47 0.96
N SER A 6 1.16 -12.09 1.81
CA SER A 6 2.56 -11.95 1.44
C SER A 6 3.38 -12.98 2.20
N LEU A 7 4.29 -13.67 1.50
CA LEU A 7 5.25 -14.60 2.10
C LEU A 7 6.59 -13.88 2.24
N ASN A 8 7.15 -13.86 3.44
CA ASN A 8 8.53 -13.46 3.63
C ASN A 8 9.46 -14.59 3.15
N PRO A 9 10.29 -14.40 2.11
CA PRO A 9 11.13 -15.46 1.55
C PRO A 9 12.31 -15.84 2.46
N VAL A 10 12.67 -14.98 3.42
CA VAL A 10 13.78 -15.21 4.35
C VAL A 10 13.30 -15.96 5.59
N THR A 11 12.15 -15.57 6.16
CA THR A 11 11.63 -16.15 7.41
C THR A 11 10.59 -17.24 7.18
N GLY A 12 10.00 -17.32 5.99
CA GLY A 12 8.85 -18.19 5.70
C GLY A 12 7.53 -17.72 6.32
N GLU A 13 7.52 -16.56 6.97
CA GLU A 13 6.32 -16.01 7.62
C GLU A 13 5.29 -15.56 6.59
N LEU A 14 4.03 -15.94 6.83
CA LEU A 14 2.90 -15.52 6.02
C LEU A 14 2.19 -14.34 6.70
N THR A 15 2.17 -13.19 6.05
CA THR A 15 1.42 -12.02 6.51
C THR A 15 0.13 -11.89 5.71
N GLU A 16 -1.01 -11.93 6.39
CA GLU A 16 -2.31 -11.67 5.79
C GLU A 16 -2.78 -10.25 6.04
N PHE A 17 -3.38 -9.69 5.01
CA PHE A 17 -3.83 -8.32 5.01
C PHE A 17 -5.27 -8.25 4.57
N HIS A 18 -6.02 -7.41 5.29
CA HIS A 18 -7.43 -7.19 5.04
C HIS A 18 -7.66 -5.71 4.82
N TYR A 19 -8.46 -5.38 3.81
CA TYR A 19 -8.88 -4.01 3.53
C TYR A 19 -10.35 -3.94 3.09
N SER A 20 -10.94 -2.78 3.31
CA SER A 20 -12.22 -2.41 2.69
C SER A 20 -12.03 -1.12 1.90
N THR A 21 -12.75 -1.00 0.78
CA THR A 21 -12.86 0.27 0.07
C THR A 21 -13.94 1.09 0.76
N GLU A 22 -13.57 2.27 1.26
CA GLU A 22 -14.51 3.24 1.83
C GLU A 22 -15.18 4.06 0.71
N SER A 23 -14.39 4.47 -0.28
CA SER A 23 -14.89 5.19 -1.45
C SER A 23 -13.97 5.01 -2.66
N SER A 24 -14.51 5.23 -3.86
CA SER A 24 -13.76 5.20 -5.12
C SER A 24 -14.30 6.25 -6.09
N PHE A 25 -13.39 6.99 -6.71
CA PHE A 25 -13.68 8.00 -7.74
C PHE A 25 -12.59 7.91 -8.80
N ASP A 26 -12.96 7.59 -10.04
CA ASP A 26 -12.01 7.35 -11.14
C ASP A 26 -10.89 6.37 -10.76
N ASN A 27 -9.64 6.81 -10.81
CA ASN A 27 -8.44 6.07 -10.45
C ASN A 27 -8.09 6.15 -8.95
N VAL A 28 -8.83 6.93 -8.17
CA VAL A 28 -8.60 7.13 -6.74
C VAL A 28 -9.46 6.17 -5.92
N LYS A 29 -8.85 5.46 -4.97
CA LYS A 29 -9.54 4.63 -3.99
C LYS A 29 -9.08 4.96 -2.57
N ILE A 30 -10.05 5.14 -1.69
CA ILE A 30 -9.82 5.26 -0.25
C ILE A 30 -10.05 3.89 0.36
N VAL A 31 -9.04 3.35 0.99
CA VAL A 31 -9.07 2.01 1.60
C VAL A 31 -8.79 2.08 3.08
N ILE A 32 -9.53 1.32 3.88
CA ILE A 32 -9.29 1.16 5.31
C ILE A 32 -8.46 -0.10 5.49
N SER A 33 -7.26 0.03 6.03
CA SER A 33 -6.39 -1.10 6.34
C SER A 33 -6.71 -1.66 7.72
N ASN A 34 -6.93 -2.98 7.81
CA ASN A 34 -7.26 -3.65 9.07
C ASN A 34 -6.05 -4.21 9.83
N GLY A 35 -4.86 -4.18 9.22
CA GLY A 35 -3.67 -4.82 9.80
C GLY A 35 -2.88 -3.89 10.73
N THR A 36 -2.32 -4.49 11.79
CA THR A 36 -1.64 -3.83 12.92
C THR A 36 -0.15 -3.57 12.72
N SER A 37 0.45 -4.02 11.61
CA SER A 37 1.91 -3.95 11.46
C SER A 37 2.38 -2.67 10.75
N LYS A 38 3.49 -2.11 11.25
CA LYS A 38 4.23 -0.97 10.68
C LYS A 38 4.61 -1.20 9.21
N ASN A 39 4.72 -2.46 8.78
CA ASN A 39 5.15 -2.87 7.44
C ASN A 39 3.99 -3.06 6.46
N ASN A 40 2.78 -2.65 6.84
CA ASN A 40 1.61 -2.88 6.04
C ASN A 40 1.42 -1.87 4.90
N THR A 41 2.09 -2.09 3.77
CA THR A 41 1.69 -1.57 2.45
C THR A 41 1.99 -2.57 1.36
N PRO A 42 1.13 -3.58 1.18
CA PRO A 42 1.28 -4.46 0.06
C PRO A 42 0.60 -3.77 -1.12
N ILE A 43 1.50 -3.37 -2.00
CA ILE A 43 1.34 -2.80 -3.33
C ILE A 43 0.39 -3.59 -4.24
N GLU A 44 -0.04 -4.76 -3.79
CA GLU A 44 -0.92 -5.69 -4.48
C GLU A 44 -2.33 -5.14 -4.70
N ILE A 45 -2.75 -4.10 -3.98
CA ILE A 45 -4.01 -3.41 -4.30
C ILE A 45 -4.01 -2.76 -5.68
N ALA A 46 -2.86 -2.55 -6.33
CA ALA A 46 -2.78 -2.01 -7.68
C ALA A 46 -3.24 -3.00 -8.75
N HIS A 47 -4.53 -3.34 -8.74
CA HIS A 47 -5.18 -4.07 -9.83
C HIS A 47 -5.47 -3.16 -11.04
N THR A 48 -5.39 -1.84 -10.86
CA THR A 48 -5.76 -0.83 -11.86
C THR A 48 -4.55 0.02 -12.25
N PRO A 49 -4.25 0.18 -13.56
CA PRO A 49 -3.25 1.13 -14.06
C PRO A 49 -3.51 2.55 -13.56
N ASN A 50 -2.45 3.32 -13.30
CA ASN A 50 -2.53 4.74 -12.88
C ASN A 50 -3.33 4.97 -11.59
N ALA A 51 -3.48 3.93 -10.75
CA ALA A 51 -4.27 4.03 -9.53
C ALA A 51 -3.62 4.93 -8.48
N ILE A 52 -4.46 5.54 -7.65
CA ILE A 52 -4.08 6.31 -6.48
C ILE A 52 -4.80 5.69 -5.28
N TYR A 53 -4.04 5.26 -4.28
CA TYR A 53 -4.59 4.65 -3.07
C TYR A 53 -4.29 5.50 -1.85
N ALA A 54 -5.34 6.06 -1.25
CA ALA A 54 -5.28 6.68 0.06
C ALA A 54 -5.60 5.62 1.13
N ILE A 55 -4.64 5.35 1.99
CA ILE A 55 -4.76 4.33 3.04
C ILE A 55 -5.14 5.02 4.34
N LYS A 56 -6.30 4.67 4.86
CA LYS A 56 -6.83 5.09 6.16
C LYS A 56 -6.64 3.99 7.18
N ARG A 57 -6.28 4.37 8.40
CA ARG A 57 -6.22 3.46 9.55
C ARG A 57 -7.61 3.28 10.14
N LYS A 58 -7.78 2.25 10.98
CA LYS A 58 -9.02 2.01 11.73
C LYS A 58 -9.46 3.20 12.59
N ASP A 59 -8.51 3.98 13.11
CA ASP A 59 -8.77 5.19 13.90
C ASP A 59 -9.20 6.41 13.05
N GLY A 60 -9.35 6.23 11.74
CA GLY A 60 -9.79 7.25 10.81
C GLY A 60 -8.68 8.14 10.25
N LYS A 61 -7.44 8.01 10.74
CA LYS A 61 -6.32 8.84 10.25
C LYS A 61 -5.75 8.29 8.95
N LEU A 62 -5.37 9.20 8.04
CA LEU A 62 -4.64 8.83 6.84
C LEU A 62 -3.22 8.40 7.20
N LYS A 63 -2.83 7.24 6.69
CA LYS A 63 -1.50 6.65 6.82
C LYS A 63 -0.58 7.09 5.69
N SER A 64 -1.02 6.85 4.44
CA SER A 64 -0.22 7.15 3.26
C SER A 64 -1.08 7.31 2.01
N ILE A 65 -0.51 7.94 0.99
CA ILE A 65 -1.06 8.03 -0.37
C ILE A 65 -0.05 7.39 -1.32
N ASN A 66 -0.50 6.44 -2.14
CA ASN A 66 0.37 5.67 -3.03
C ASN A 66 -0.07 5.87 -4.47
N PHE A 67 0.88 6.19 -5.35
CA PHE A 67 0.66 6.43 -6.77
C PHE A 67 1.28 5.30 -7.58
N PHE A 68 0.54 4.81 -8.55
CA PHE A 68 0.96 3.73 -9.44
C PHE A 68 1.04 4.24 -10.88
N ASN A 69 1.97 3.71 -11.66
CA ASN A 69 2.07 3.99 -13.09
C ASN A 69 1.12 3.10 -13.91
N LYS A 70 1.19 3.25 -15.23
CA LYS A 70 0.42 2.44 -16.20
C LYS A 70 0.71 0.94 -16.09
N ASP A 71 1.91 0.57 -15.66
CA ASP A 71 2.39 -0.79 -15.50
C ASP A 71 2.05 -1.37 -14.12
N LYS A 72 1.27 -0.62 -13.32
CA LYS A 72 0.83 -0.95 -11.95
C LYS A 72 1.97 -1.01 -10.95
N GLU A 73 3.09 -0.37 -11.26
CA GLU A 73 4.23 -0.25 -10.36
C GLU A 73 4.06 1.01 -9.51
N LYS A 74 4.36 0.90 -8.22
CA LYS A 74 4.34 2.05 -7.31
C LYS A 74 5.47 2.99 -7.70
N VAL A 75 5.17 4.25 -7.98
CA VAL A 75 6.15 5.27 -8.37
C VAL A 75 6.38 6.31 -7.28
N ILE A 76 5.35 6.62 -6.49
CA ILE A 76 5.43 7.59 -5.40
C ILE A 76 4.63 7.08 -4.21
N LYS A 77 5.18 7.27 -3.01
CA LYS A 77 4.44 7.13 -1.74
C LYS A 77 4.62 8.39 -0.92
N ILE A 78 3.53 8.98 -0.46
CA ILE A 78 3.52 10.05 0.52
C ILE A 78 3.13 9.43 1.86
N ASP A 79 4.06 9.42 2.82
CA ASP A 79 3.81 8.97 4.18
C ASP A 79 3.40 10.14 5.06
N LEU A 80 2.29 9.95 5.79
CA LEU A 80 1.65 10.99 6.59
C LEU A 80 1.73 10.71 8.09
N ASP A 81 1.95 9.45 8.49
CA ASP A 81 1.73 9.01 9.87
C ASP A 81 2.98 8.49 10.60
N HIS A 82 4.16 8.57 9.99
CA HIS A 82 5.43 8.34 10.68
C HIS A 82 6.52 9.30 10.22
N ASN A 83 7.49 9.50 11.12
CA ASN A 83 8.62 10.38 10.93
C ASN A 83 9.80 9.61 10.32
N HIS A 84 10.47 10.20 9.32
CA HIS A 84 11.75 9.75 8.80
C HIS A 84 12.75 10.92 8.90
N GLU A 85 13.78 10.78 9.72
CA GLU A 85 14.85 11.78 9.90
C GLU A 85 14.37 13.21 10.27
N GLY A 86 13.29 13.31 11.04
CA GLY A 86 12.69 14.59 11.43
C GLY A 86 11.60 15.09 10.48
N LEU A 87 11.38 14.43 9.34
CA LEU A 87 10.43 14.87 8.31
C LEU A 87 9.11 14.08 8.37
N GLN A 88 8.01 14.83 8.47
CA GLN A 88 6.64 14.32 8.39
C GLN A 88 5.67 15.46 7.99
N PRO A 89 4.91 15.32 6.88
CA PRO A 89 4.92 14.20 5.94
C PRO A 89 6.21 14.13 5.12
N HIS A 90 6.51 12.97 4.54
CA HIS A 90 7.66 12.79 3.65
C HIS A 90 7.30 11.91 2.45
N VAL A 91 8.12 12.00 1.39
CA VAL A 91 7.89 11.35 0.11
C VAL A 91 8.97 10.31 -0.15
N HIS A 92 8.55 9.14 -0.65
CA HIS A 92 9.42 8.13 -1.24
C HIS A 92 9.17 8.07 -2.74
N GLU A 93 10.21 8.27 -3.54
CA GLU A 93 10.18 8.07 -4.99
C GLU A 93 10.77 6.71 -5.36
N PHE A 94 10.14 6.02 -6.31
CA PHE A 94 10.55 4.69 -6.77
C PHE A 94 10.88 4.78 -8.26
N HIS A 95 12.15 4.56 -8.62
CA HIS A 95 12.67 4.76 -9.98
C HIS A 95 12.88 3.41 -10.69
N GLY A 96 11.79 2.72 -11.05
CA GLY A 96 11.87 1.44 -11.76
C GLY A 96 12.38 0.26 -10.92
N GLU A 97 12.68 0.47 -9.64
CA GLU A 97 12.71 -0.62 -8.69
C GLU A 97 11.28 -1.13 -8.53
N LYS A 98 11.00 -2.29 -9.16
CA LYS A 98 9.87 -3.11 -8.75
C LYS A 98 10.01 -3.30 -7.25
N TYR A 99 9.19 -2.62 -6.48
CA TYR A 99 9.03 -2.99 -5.08
C TYR A 99 8.49 -4.42 -5.09
N HIS A 100 9.37 -5.39 -4.90
CA HIS A 100 9.09 -6.81 -4.87
C HIS A 100 8.87 -7.23 -3.40
N PRO A 101 7.64 -7.33 -2.89
CA PRO A 101 7.32 -8.49 -2.08
C PRO A 101 7.24 -9.64 -3.09
N VAL A 102 8.28 -10.46 -3.09
CA VAL A 102 8.44 -11.59 -3.99
C VAL A 102 7.16 -12.44 -4.00
N LYS A 103 6.44 -12.44 -5.13
CA LYS A 103 5.37 -13.37 -5.52
C LYS A 103 4.11 -13.37 -4.63
N SER A 104 3.27 -12.38 -4.84
CA SER A 104 1.86 -12.47 -4.47
C SER A 104 1.00 -13.03 -5.59
N ARG A 105 0.06 -13.90 -5.21
CA ARG A 105 -0.94 -14.47 -6.12
C ARG A 105 -2.32 -13.95 -5.69
N PRO A 106 -3.11 -13.35 -6.61
CA PRO A 106 -4.50 -13.07 -6.32
C PRO A 106 -5.27 -14.38 -6.11
N MET A 107 -6.21 -14.37 -5.17
CA MET A 107 -7.32 -15.34 -5.10
C MET A 107 -8.52 -14.76 -5.86
#